data_AF-A0A7G7VK69-F1
#
_entry.id   AF-A0A7G7VK69-F1
#
_cell.length_a   1.000
_cell.length_b   1.000
_cell.length_c   1.000
_cell.angle_alpha   90.00
_cell.angle_beta   90.00
_cell.angle_gamma   90.00
#
_symmetry.space_group_name_H-M   'P 1'
#
loop_
_entity.id
_entity.type
_entity.pdbx_description
1 polymer ?
#
loop_
_entity_poly.entity_id
_entity_poly.type
_entity_poly.pdbx_seq_one_letter_code
_entity_poly.pdbx_strand_id
1 'polypeptide(L)'
;MAEAREFESLYALSYQMRKRFLEIFTRLGFGHVTTAFSATEILVTLYKEVLCYQAENPNWGGRDRFVLSKGHGAGMLFPIFEEIGYLSPEQTDDMIRIGGDYEYIRSLFLPGYDFYGGSLGHGLGIAAGLALGARLNRENWYTYCLVGDAECCEGSVWEAAMFAGHQGLSNLVAIVDRNALGCSDFTERMLRMEPFAEKWSACNWDVQKVDGHTYEELVPVLKASHSPRRSRPLCIIANTIKGKGLEYLYDKPLMHGYMPNKPEDVEKAFRELQKY
;
A
#
# COMPACT_ATOMS: atom_id res chain seq x y z
N MET A 1 4.75 -20.03 -21.04
CA MET A 1 5.80 -19.23 -21.72
C MET A 1 5.26 -17.97 -22.42
N ALA A 2 3.96 -17.84 -22.70
CA ALA A 2 3.36 -16.58 -23.17
C ALA A 2 2.95 -15.64 -22.00
N GLU A 3 2.47 -16.18 -20.88
CA GLU A 3 2.07 -15.41 -19.68
C GLU A 3 3.24 -14.71 -18.98
N ALA A 4 4.43 -15.32 -18.92
CA ALA A 4 5.60 -14.72 -18.26
C ALA A 4 6.12 -13.42 -18.93
N ARG A 5 5.61 -13.07 -20.13
CA ARG A 5 5.92 -11.81 -20.81
C ARG A 5 4.88 -10.72 -20.55
N GLU A 6 3.72 -11.04 -19.98
CA GLU A 6 2.62 -10.09 -19.83
C GLU A 6 2.92 -9.02 -18.78
N PHE A 7 3.57 -9.41 -17.67
CA PHE A 7 3.86 -8.51 -16.54
C PHE A 7 5.35 -8.18 -16.35
N GLU A 8 6.21 -8.54 -17.32
CA GLU A 8 7.66 -8.27 -17.26
C GLU A 8 7.97 -6.77 -17.05
N SER A 9 7.17 -5.89 -17.68
CA SER A 9 7.28 -4.44 -17.50
C SER A 9 6.93 -3.99 -16.08
N LEU A 10 5.97 -4.64 -15.41
CA LEU A 10 5.60 -4.33 -14.03
C LEU A 10 6.66 -4.80 -13.03
N TYR A 11 7.25 -5.99 -13.23
CA TYR A 11 8.40 -6.44 -12.43
C TYR A 11 9.60 -5.50 -12.60
N ALA A 12 9.91 -5.10 -13.83
CA ALA A 12 10.96 -4.12 -14.10
C ALA A 12 10.66 -2.77 -13.42
N LEU A 13 9.40 -2.31 -13.45
CA LEU A 13 8.97 -1.09 -12.80
C LEU A 13 9.12 -1.17 -11.27
N SER A 14 8.67 -2.25 -10.64
CA SER A 14 8.86 -2.48 -9.19
C SER A 14 10.33 -2.42 -8.77
N TYR A 15 11.23 -2.96 -9.58
CA TYR A 15 12.67 -2.81 -9.35
C TYR A 15 13.11 -1.33 -9.42
N GLN A 16 12.66 -0.57 -10.43
CA GLN A 16 12.98 0.86 -10.52
C GLN A 16 12.40 1.66 -9.34
N MET A 17 11.18 1.36 -8.89
CA MET A 17 10.57 2.01 -7.74
C MET A 17 11.36 1.77 -6.45
N ARG A 18 11.82 0.54 -6.21
CA ARG A 18 12.70 0.22 -5.07
C ARG A 18 14.04 0.93 -5.18
N LYS A 19 14.65 0.96 -6.36
CA LYS A 19 15.91 1.65 -6.59
C LYS A 19 15.77 3.15 -6.32
N ARG A 20 14.74 3.79 -6.89
CA ARG A 20 14.46 5.22 -6.70
C ARG A 20 14.11 5.53 -5.23
N PHE A 21 13.39 4.66 -4.55
CA PHE A 21 13.18 4.75 -3.10
C PHE A 21 14.51 4.81 -2.34
N LEU A 22 15.47 3.92 -2.63
CA LEU A 22 16.78 3.98 -1.98
C LEU A 22 17.47 5.31 -2.26
N GLU A 23 17.48 5.77 -3.52
CA GLU A 23 18.10 7.06 -3.90
C GLU A 23 17.54 8.26 -3.12
N ILE A 24 16.23 8.26 -2.86
CA ILE A 24 15.54 9.30 -2.09
C ILE A 24 15.87 9.16 -0.59
N PHE A 25 15.56 8.00 0.01
CA PHE A 25 15.52 7.85 1.46
C PHE A 25 16.87 7.57 2.11
N THR A 26 17.87 7.04 1.38
CA THR A 26 19.23 6.88 1.95
C THR A 26 19.91 8.22 2.15
N ARG A 27 19.56 9.24 1.34
CA ARG A 27 20.05 10.62 1.51
C ARG A 27 19.49 11.28 2.78
N LEU A 28 18.26 10.93 3.15
CA LEU A 28 17.61 11.41 4.37
C LEU A 28 18.12 10.71 5.63
N GLY A 29 18.55 9.45 5.50
CA GLY A 29 19.10 8.66 6.61
C GLY A 29 18.04 8.11 7.59
N PHE A 30 16.76 8.30 7.30
CA PHE A 30 15.63 7.73 8.04
C PHE A 30 14.51 7.30 7.08
N GLY A 31 13.72 6.29 7.47
CA GLY A 31 12.69 5.71 6.62
C GLY A 31 12.29 4.30 7.08
N HIS A 32 11.39 3.66 6.35
CA HIS A 32 10.90 2.30 6.64
C HIS A 32 11.07 1.40 5.42
N VAL A 33 12.32 1.12 5.02
CA VAL A 33 12.62 0.41 3.75
C VAL A 33 11.89 -0.92 3.68
N THR A 34 11.85 -1.68 4.78
CA THR A 34 11.26 -3.02 4.80
C THR A 34 9.74 -2.98 4.62
N THR A 35 9.10 -1.95 5.17
CA THR A 35 7.65 -1.73 5.11
C THR A 35 7.21 -1.19 3.75
N ALA A 36 8.06 -0.37 3.11
CA ALA A 36 7.84 0.15 1.77
C ALA A 36 8.00 -0.95 0.71
N PHE A 37 9.02 -1.80 0.87
CA PHE A 37 9.39 -2.83 -0.11
C PHE A 37 8.42 -4.02 -0.15
N SER A 38 7.75 -4.34 0.97
CA SER A 38 6.71 -5.37 0.99
C SER A 38 5.47 -4.97 0.19
N ALA A 39 5.20 -3.66 0.08
CA ALA A 39 4.01 -3.12 -0.57
C ALA A 39 4.21 -2.76 -2.04
N THR A 40 5.43 -2.92 -2.60
CA THR A 40 5.77 -2.35 -3.92
C THR A 40 4.89 -2.90 -5.03
N GLU A 41 4.76 -4.22 -5.17
CA GLU A 41 3.95 -4.81 -6.24
C GLU A 41 2.46 -4.46 -6.11
N ILE A 42 1.95 -4.38 -4.86
CA ILE A 42 0.57 -3.95 -4.58
C ILE A 42 0.35 -2.51 -5.06
N LEU A 43 1.24 -1.59 -4.68
CA LEU A 43 1.11 -0.18 -5.04
C LEU A 43 1.30 0.05 -6.54
N VAL A 44 2.27 -0.63 -7.17
CA VAL A 44 2.45 -0.58 -8.63
C VAL A 44 1.21 -1.11 -9.34
N THR A 45 0.64 -2.22 -8.89
CA THR A 45 -0.61 -2.75 -9.47
C THR A 45 -1.74 -1.73 -9.35
N LEU A 46 -1.92 -1.14 -8.16
CA LEU A 46 -2.97 -0.16 -7.94
C LEU A 46 -2.85 1.03 -8.90
N TYR A 47 -1.70 1.69 -8.94
CA TYR A 47 -1.53 2.92 -9.72
C TYR A 47 -1.38 2.68 -11.23
N LYS A 48 -0.84 1.54 -11.69
CA LYS A 48 -0.67 1.31 -13.14
C LYS A 48 -1.85 0.61 -13.79
N GLU A 49 -2.59 -0.20 -13.04
CA GLU A 49 -3.52 -1.16 -13.63
C GLU A 49 -4.97 -1.05 -13.12
N VAL A 50 -5.22 -0.36 -12.00
CA VAL A 50 -6.50 -0.46 -11.28
C VAL A 50 -7.15 0.88 -11.02
N LEU A 51 -6.44 1.82 -10.40
CA LEU A 51 -6.99 3.10 -9.97
C LEU A 51 -7.37 3.96 -11.18
N CYS A 52 -8.59 4.48 -11.17
CA CYS A 52 -9.02 5.51 -12.11
C CYS A 52 -8.61 6.89 -11.61
N TYR A 53 -7.70 7.57 -12.30
CA TYR A 53 -7.27 8.94 -11.96
C TYR A 53 -6.80 9.71 -13.20
N GLN A 54 -6.51 11.00 -13.05
CA GLN A 54 -5.91 11.85 -14.07
C GLN A 54 -4.56 12.35 -13.57
N ALA A 55 -3.48 12.10 -14.31
CA ALA A 55 -2.12 12.51 -13.93
C ALA A 55 -1.99 14.03 -13.83
N GLU A 56 -2.55 14.74 -14.81
CA GLU A 56 -2.46 16.19 -14.97
C GLU A 56 -3.43 16.95 -14.05
N ASN A 57 -4.41 16.25 -13.51
CA ASN A 57 -5.35 16.80 -12.56
C ASN A 57 -5.51 15.79 -11.42
N PRO A 58 -4.56 15.77 -10.46
CA PRO A 58 -4.67 14.95 -9.28
C PRO A 58 -6.08 15.13 -8.75
N ASN A 59 -6.48 16.38 -8.41
CA ASN A 59 -7.75 16.88 -7.83
C ASN A 59 -9.07 16.52 -8.56
N TRP A 60 -9.04 15.68 -9.60
CA TRP A 60 -10.24 15.23 -10.29
C TRP A 60 -11.21 14.51 -9.34
N GLY A 61 -12.39 15.11 -9.10
CA GLY A 61 -13.36 14.60 -8.11
C GLY A 61 -13.84 13.17 -8.37
N GLY A 62 -13.85 12.72 -9.63
CA GLY A 62 -14.31 11.39 -10.04
C GLY A 62 -13.29 10.25 -9.90
N ARG A 63 -12.06 10.53 -9.46
CA ARG A 63 -11.02 9.50 -9.32
C ARG A 63 -11.37 8.44 -8.27
N ASP A 64 -10.70 7.30 -8.31
CA ASP A 64 -10.68 6.38 -7.18
C ASP A 64 -9.95 6.97 -5.97
N ARG A 65 -10.33 6.55 -4.77
CA ARG A 65 -9.69 6.93 -3.52
C ARG A 65 -8.78 5.78 -3.07
N PHE A 66 -7.58 6.09 -2.63
CA PHE A 66 -6.67 5.09 -2.07
C PHE A 66 -6.26 5.53 -0.66
N VAL A 67 -6.31 4.67 0.35
CA VAL A 67 -5.92 5.01 1.72
C VAL A 67 -4.75 4.14 2.11
N LEU A 68 -3.61 4.76 2.40
CA LEU A 68 -2.46 4.06 2.95
C LEU A 68 -2.52 4.08 4.48
N SER A 69 -3.26 3.13 5.05
CA SER A 69 -3.43 2.99 6.50
C SER A 69 -2.10 2.64 7.18
N LYS A 70 -1.32 1.73 6.57
CA LYS A 70 0.07 1.44 6.98
C LYS A 70 1.04 2.56 6.56
N GLY A 71 0.81 3.77 7.07
CA GLY A 71 1.46 5.01 6.64
C GLY A 71 2.99 5.03 6.73
N HIS A 72 3.59 4.19 7.56
CA HIS A 72 5.05 3.98 7.57
C HIS A 72 5.59 3.52 6.20
N GLY A 73 4.77 2.87 5.36
CA GLY A 73 5.10 2.51 3.98
C GLY A 73 4.96 3.64 2.95
N ALA A 74 4.55 4.85 3.34
CA ALA A 74 4.25 5.96 2.43
C ALA A 74 5.45 6.41 1.60
N GLY A 75 6.68 6.12 2.03
CA GLY A 75 7.86 6.43 1.24
C GLY A 75 7.85 5.80 -0.17
N MET A 76 7.17 4.66 -0.36
CA MET A 76 7.04 4.05 -1.69
C MET A 76 6.12 4.84 -2.64
N LEU A 77 5.26 5.71 -2.11
CA LEU A 77 4.40 6.56 -2.96
C LEU A 77 5.18 7.64 -3.70
N PHE A 78 6.32 8.10 -3.17
CA PHE A 78 7.14 9.13 -3.85
C PHE A 78 7.64 8.70 -5.23
N PRO A 79 8.38 7.56 -5.38
CA PRO A 79 8.78 7.11 -6.71
C PRO A 79 7.59 6.74 -7.60
N ILE A 80 6.47 6.27 -7.02
CA ILE A 80 5.25 5.97 -7.79
C ILE A 80 4.59 7.24 -8.30
N PHE A 81 4.54 8.30 -7.49
CA PHE A 81 4.02 9.61 -7.87
C PHE A 81 4.90 10.27 -8.94
N GLU A 82 6.22 10.07 -8.89
CA GLU A 82 7.12 10.43 -10.00
C GLU A 82 6.76 9.68 -11.29
N GLU A 83 6.59 8.35 -11.20
CA GLU A 83 6.27 7.50 -12.35
C GLU A 83 4.92 7.84 -13.00
N ILE A 84 3.91 8.21 -12.22
CA ILE A 84 2.58 8.55 -12.77
C ILE A 84 2.43 10.04 -13.11
N GLY A 85 3.47 10.86 -12.90
CA GLY A 85 3.47 12.28 -13.23
C GLY A 85 2.77 13.20 -12.22
N TYR A 86 2.50 12.73 -11.00
CA TYR A 86 2.02 13.58 -9.90
C TYR A 86 3.14 14.44 -9.31
N LEU A 87 4.38 13.95 -9.36
CA LEU A 87 5.56 14.67 -8.90
C LEU A 87 6.62 14.66 -10.00
N SER A 88 7.40 15.72 -10.11
CA SER A 88 8.70 15.67 -10.80
C SER A 88 9.79 15.21 -9.83
N PRO A 89 10.91 14.64 -10.31
CA PRO A 89 12.05 14.30 -9.46
C PRO A 89 12.57 15.50 -8.65
N GLU A 90 12.53 16.69 -9.22
CA GLU A 90 12.92 17.93 -8.56
C GLU A 90 11.95 18.31 -7.43
N GLN A 91 10.65 18.10 -7.63
CA GLN A 91 9.65 18.31 -6.57
C GLN A 91 9.86 17.34 -5.42
N THR A 92 10.09 16.05 -5.70
CA THR A 92 10.41 15.06 -4.66
C THR A 92 11.66 15.45 -3.88
N ASP A 93 12.75 15.79 -4.58
CA ASP A 93 14.01 16.18 -3.96
C ASP A 93 13.87 17.48 -3.13
N ASP A 94 13.02 18.42 -3.56
CA ASP A 94 12.68 19.63 -2.79
C ASP A 94 11.91 19.32 -1.52
N MET A 95 10.89 18.48 -1.63
CA MET A 95 9.95 18.17 -0.55
C MET A 95 10.57 17.43 0.62
N ILE A 96 11.55 16.57 0.34
CA ILE A 96 12.19 15.76 1.37
C ILE A 96 13.21 16.55 2.22
N ARG A 97 13.61 17.76 1.80
CA ARG A 97 14.52 18.61 2.56
C ARG A 97 13.79 19.30 3.71
N ILE A 98 14.52 19.64 4.77
CA ILE A 98 13.99 20.47 5.86
C ILE A 98 13.57 21.83 5.27
N GLY A 99 12.30 22.20 5.41
CA GLY A 99 11.75 23.46 4.91
C GLY A 99 11.34 23.45 3.43
N GLY A 100 11.19 22.27 2.81
CA GLY A 100 10.58 22.12 1.49
C GLY A 100 9.07 22.45 1.46
N ASP A 101 8.48 22.47 0.27
CA ASP A 101 7.04 22.75 0.10
C ASP A 101 6.16 21.56 0.56
N TYR A 102 5.81 21.58 1.85
CA TYR A 102 4.93 20.59 2.44
C TYR A 102 3.45 20.78 2.10
N GLU A 103 3.02 21.94 1.57
CA GLU A 103 1.61 22.21 1.30
C GLU A 103 1.13 21.38 0.11
N TYR A 104 1.93 21.31 -0.95
CA TYR A 104 1.59 20.52 -2.12
C TYR A 104 1.54 19.01 -1.78
N ILE A 105 2.52 18.48 -1.04
CA ILE A 105 2.47 17.10 -0.53
C ILE A 105 1.22 16.86 0.29
N ARG A 106 0.91 17.75 1.23
CA ARG A 106 -0.28 17.61 2.06
C ARG A 106 -1.54 17.58 1.21
N SER A 107 -1.60 18.34 0.13
CA SER A 107 -2.73 18.29 -0.81
C SER A 107 -2.86 16.93 -1.49
N LEU A 108 -1.75 16.23 -1.77
CA LEU A 108 -1.72 14.85 -2.27
C LEU A 108 -2.06 13.80 -1.21
N PHE A 109 -2.44 14.22 0.00
CA PHE A 109 -2.62 13.32 1.14
C PHE A 109 -3.79 13.64 2.10
N LEU A 110 -4.45 14.78 1.94
CA LEU A 110 -5.60 15.27 2.73
C LEU A 110 -6.83 15.43 1.81
N PRO A 111 -8.08 15.49 2.34
CA PRO A 111 -9.26 14.94 1.68
C PRO A 111 -9.46 15.51 0.27
N GLY A 112 -9.22 14.63 -0.69
CA GLY A 112 -8.94 14.98 -2.07
C GLY A 112 -7.99 13.94 -2.64
N TYR A 113 -6.91 13.62 -1.90
CA TYR A 113 -5.94 12.55 -2.15
C TYR A 113 -5.68 11.79 -0.86
N ASP A 114 -5.89 10.49 -0.96
CA ASP A 114 -5.24 9.43 -0.23
C ASP A 114 -4.60 9.74 1.13
N PHE A 115 -5.25 9.33 2.23
CA PHE A 115 -4.67 9.48 3.56
C PHE A 115 -3.38 8.65 3.70
N TYR A 116 -2.27 9.29 4.07
CA TYR A 116 -1.14 8.59 4.71
C TYR A 116 -1.26 8.76 6.22
N GLY A 117 -1.42 7.62 6.90
CA GLY A 117 -1.51 7.60 8.35
C GLY A 117 -0.15 7.73 9.06
N GLY A 118 -0.26 7.63 10.38
CA GLY A 118 0.85 7.38 11.31
C GLY A 118 0.31 6.61 12.53
N SER A 119 -0.88 6.99 12.99
CA SER A 119 -1.66 6.19 13.95
C SER A 119 -2.30 5.00 13.25
N LEU A 120 -1.85 3.79 13.61
CA LEU A 120 -2.40 2.54 13.09
C LEU A 120 -3.90 2.41 13.42
N GLY A 121 -4.63 1.72 12.54
CA GLY A 121 -6.03 1.35 12.74
C GLY A 121 -7.06 2.39 12.28
N HIS A 122 -6.64 3.62 11.98
CA HIS A 122 -7.56 4.68 11.54
C HIS A 122 -7.94 4.60 10.06
N GLY A 123 -7.04 4.15 9.18
CA GLY A 123 -7.22 4.30 7.74
C GLY A 123 -8.39 3.50 7.19
N LEU A 124 -8.68 2.29 7.71
CA LEU A 124 -9.84 1.52 7.25
C LEU A 124 -11.17 2.22 7.58
N GLY A 125 -11.27 2.87 8.75
CA GLY A 125 -12.44 3.66 9.12
C GLY A 125 -12.64 4.87 8.19
N ILE A 126 -11.54 5.57 7.86
CA ILE A 126 -11.55 6.67 6.87
C ILE A 126 -12.01 6.14 5.50
N ALA A 127 -11.46 5.02 5.05
CA ALA A 127 -11.80 4.40 3.78
C ALA A 127 -13.29 3.98 3.73
N ALA A 128 -13.84 3.44 4.82
CA ALA A 128 -15.26 3.14 4.92
C ALA A 128 -16.13 4.40 4.83
N GLY A 129 -15.70 5.51 5.45
CA GLY A 129 -16.37 6.81 5.33
C GLY A 129 -16.36 7.35 3.88
N LEU A 130 -15.23 7.27 3.19
CA LEU A 130 -15.09 7.68 1.78
C LEU A 130 -15.97 6.83 0.85
N ALA A 131 -16.00 5.52 1.05
CA ALA A 131 -16.83 4.59 0.28
C ALA A 131 -18.33 4.85 0.49
N LEU A 132 -18.74 5.07 1.74
CA LEU A 132 -20.12 5.46 2.08
C LEU A 132 -20.48 6.81 1.46
N GLY A 133 -19.58 7.79 1.53
CA GLY A 133 -19.75 9.11 0.93
C GLY A 133 -20.02 9.04 -0.58
N ALA A 134 -19.28 8.19 -1.30
CA ALA A 134 -19.50 7.95 -2.73
C ALA A 134 -20.95 7.52 -2.99
N ARG A 135 -21.42 6.51 -2.25
CA ARG A 135 -22.78 5.98 -2.38
C ARG A 135 -23.84 7.01 -2.07
N LEU A 136 -23.68 7.79 -0.98
CA LEU A 136 -24.62 8.83 -0.59
C LEU A 136 -24.71 9.96 -1.63
N ASN A 137 -23.57 10.29 -2.25
CA ASN A 137 -23.48 11.32 -3.29
C ASN A 137 -23.79 10.80 -4.71
N ARG A 138 -24.09 9.49 -4.86
CA ARG A 138 -24.32 8.81 -6.15
C ARG A 138 -23.12 8.89 -7.10
N GLU A 139 -21.95 8.80 -6.52
CA GLU A 139 -20.67 8.79 -7.20
C GLU A 139 -20.20 7.36 -7.41
N ASN A 140 -19.40 7.14 -8.45
CA ASN A 140 -19.05 5.78 -8.90
C ASN A 140 -17.61 5.36 -8.56
N TRP A 141 -16.87 6.19 -7.81
CA TRP A 141 -15.50 5.84 -7.45
C TRP A 141 -15.43 4.68 -6.45
N TYR A 142 -14.35 3.93 -6.53
CA TYR A 142 -13.96 2.92 -5.56
C TYR A 142 -13.02 3.51 -4.52
N THR A 143 -13.00 2.88 -3.35
CA THR A 143 -12.05 3.17 -2.30
C THR A 143 -11.20 1.94 -2.02
N TYR A 144 -9.90 2.08 -2.12
CA TYR A 144 -8.91 1.05 -1.81
C TYR A 144 -8.21 1.42 -0.50
N CYS A 145 -7.93 0.47 0.37
CA CYS A 145 -7.24 0.72 1.63
C CYS A 145 -6.15 -0.33 1.84
N LEU A 146 -4.89 0.09 1.85
CA LEU A 146 -3.77 -0.78 2.18
C LEU A 146 -3.48 -0.72 3.68
N VAL A 147 -3.68 -1.85 4.36
CA VAL A 147 -3.45 -2.03 5.80
C VAL A 147 -2.30 -2.99 6.05
N GLY A 148 -1.59 -2.81 7.16
CA GLY A 148 -0.63 -3.79 7.63
C GLY A 148 -1.34 -4.94 8.35
N ASP A 149 -0.75 -6.13 8.33
CA ASP A 149 -1.27 -7.24 9.12
C ASP A 149 -1.13 -7.00 10.64
N ALA A 150 0.02 -6.50 11.12
CA ALA A 150 0.20 -6.09 12.51
C ALA A 150 -0.74 -4.93 12.91
N GLU A 151 -1.11 -4.07 11.96
CA GLU A 151 -2.12 -3.02 12.18
C GLU A 151 -3.51 -3.60 12.48
N CYS A 152 -3.85 -4.78 11.94
CA CYS A 152 -5.10 -5.47 12.26
C CYS A 152 -5.17 -5.99 13.72
N CYS A 153 -4.14 -5.76 14.53
CA CYS A 153 -4.25 -5.92 15.99
C CYS A 153 -5.04 -4.80 16.65
N GLU A 154 -5.20 -3.65 15.99
CA GLU A 154 -6.00 -2.52 16.50
C GLU A 154 -7.49 -2.84 16.45
N GLY A 155 -8.21 -2.57 17.55
CA GLY A 155 -9.66 -2.81 17.63
C GLY A 155 -10.46 -1.99 16.62
N SER A 156 -10.00 -0.78 16.30
CA SER A 156 -10.62 0.14 15.34
C SER A 156 -10.70 -0.42 13.92
N VAL A 157 -9.77 -1.30 13.52
CA VAL A 157 -9.85 -2.02 12.24
C VAL A 157 -11.09 -2.90 12.21
N TRP A 158 -11.37 -3.62 13.29
CA TRP A 158 -12.50 -4.54 13.37
C TRP A 158 -13.83 -3.80 13.52
N GLU A 159 -13.86 -2.68 14.23
CA GLU A 159 -15.02 -1.78 14.26
C GLU A 159 -15.37 -1.29 12.84
N ALA A 160 -14.37 -0.82 12.08
CA ALA A 160 -14.54 -0.40 10.70
C ALA A 160 -14.96 -1.55 9.77
N ALA A 161 -14.38 -2.74 9.94
CA ALA A 161 -14.73 -3.93 9.16
C ALA A 161 -16.19 -4.35 9.39
N MET A 162 -16.64 -4.39 10.65
CA MET A 162 -18.04 -4.67 11.00
C MET A 162 -18.99 -3.63 10.40
N PHE A 163 -18.66 -2.35 10.51
CA PHE A 163 -19.46 -1.27 9.94
C PHE A 163 -19.58 -1.37 8.41
N ALA A 164 -18.46 -1.52 7.70
CA ALA A 164 -18.46 -1.59 6.24
C ALA A 164 -19.21 -2.82 5.72
N GLY A 165 -19.09 -3.96 6.41
CA GLY A 165 -19.84 -5.17 6.10
C GLY A 165 -21.34 -5.00 6.34
N HIS A 166 -21.74 -4.43 7.48
CA HIS A 166 -23.14 -4.10 7.77
C HIS A 166 -23.74 -3.16 6.72
N GLN A 167 -22.96 -2.16 6.30
CA GLN A 167 -23.37 -1.21 5.28
C GLN A 167 -23.34 -1.78 3.85
N GLY A 168 -22.77 -2.96 3.62
CA GLY A 168 -22.62 -3.54 2.29
C GLY A 168 -21.83 -2.64 1.33
N LEU A 169 -20.71 -2.05 1.80
CA LEU A 169 -19.89 -1.12 1.02
C LEU A 169 -19.11 -1.83 -0.09
N SER A 170 -19.78 -2.23 -1.17
CA SER A 170 -19.17 -3.02 -2.26
C SER A 170 -18.11 -2.26 -3.07
N ASN A 171 -18.10 -0.94 -2.98
CA ASN A 171 -17.05 -0.07 -3.55
C ASN A 171 -15.82 0.08 -2.64
N LEU A 172 -15.75 -0.65 -1.52
CA LEU A 172 -14.58 -0.70 -0.64
C LEU A 172 -13.76 -1.99 -0.86
N VAL A 173 -12.46 -1.82 -1.01
CA VAL A 173 -11.47 -2.90 -1.11
C VAL A 173 -10.37 -2.67 -0.08
N ALA A 174 -10.26 -3.57 0.90
CA ALA A 174 -9.13 -3.62 1.83
C ALA A 174 -8.08 -4.58 1.27
N ILE A 175 -6.82 -4.18 1.33
CA ILE A 175 -5.68 -5.01 0.95
C ILE A 175 -4.80 -5.12 2.19
N VAL A 176 -4.62 -6.35 2.69
CA VAL A 176 -3.75 -6.61 3.83
C VAL A 176 -2.38 -7.03 3.30
N ASP A 177 -1.36 -6.22 3.62
CA ASP A 177 0.04 -6.59 3.44
C ASP A 177 0.44 -7.58 4.55
N ARG A 178 0.34 -8.86 4.23
CA ARG A 178 0.54 -9.99 5.16
C ARG A 178 1.98 -10.50 5.09
N ASN A 179 2.88 -9.75 5.74
CA ASN A 179 4.31 -10.06 5.84
C ASN A 179 4.73 -10.74 7.16
N ALA A 180 3.78 -10.97 8.07
CA ALA A 180 3.95 -11.64 9.35
C ALA A 180 4.87 -10.96 10.37
N LEU A 181 5.23 -9.69 10.18
CA LEU A 181 6.16 -8.97 11.04
C LEU A 181 5.59 -7.60 11.47
N GLY A 182 5.54 -7.34 12.78
CA GLY A 182 5.27 -6.01 13.31
C GLY A 182 6.54 -5.18 13.48
N CYS A 183 6.53 -4.30 14.48
CA CYS A 183 7.69 -3.50 14.86
C CYS A 183 8.74 -4.31 15.62
N SER A 184 8.29 -5.17 16.55
CA SER A 184 9.18 -5.86 17.49
C SER A 184 9.45 -7.32 17.15
N ASP A 185 8.46 -8.05 16.62
CA ASP A 185 8.57 -9.49 16.36
C ASP A 185 7.54 -9.94 15.31
N PHE A 186 7.49 -11.24 15.05
CA PHE A 186 6.46 -11.89 14.23
C PHE A 186 5.08 -11.72 14.86
N THR A 187 4.06 -11.50 14.01
CA THR A 187 2.67 -11.34 14.45
C THR A 187 2.19 -12.51 15.29
N GLU A 188 2.64 -13.72 14.98
CA GLU A 188 2.32 -14.98 15.64
C GLU A 188 2.85 -15.05 17.08
N ARG A 189 3.91 -14.29 17.37
CA ARG A 189 4.54 -14.18 18.70
C ARG A 189 4.03 -12.99 19.51
N MET A 190 3.48 -11.97 18.84
CA MET A 190 2.87 -10.80 19.49
C MET A 190 1.38 -11.04 19.78
N LEU A 191 0.56 -11.13 18.73
CA LEU A 191 -0.87 -11.38 18.79
C LEU A 191 -1.28 -12.24 17.59
N ARG A 192 -1.51 -13.53 17.84
CA ARG A 192 -1.83 -14.49 16.79
C ARG A 192 -3.11 -14.09 16.04
N MET A 193 -3.00 -13.97 14.71
CA MET A 193 -4.10 -13.51 13.86
C MET A 193 -5.01 -14.61 13.33
N GLU A 194 -4.53 -15.84 13.18
CA GLU A 194 -5.33 -16.94 12.64
C GLU A 194 -6.50 -17.35 13.56
N PRO A 195 -7.66 -17.76 13.01
CA PRO A 195 -8.00 -17.86 11.57
C PRO A 195 -8.34 -16.50 10.96
N PHE A 196 -7.47 -15.97 10.09
CA PHE A 196 -7.47 -14.53 9.77
C PHE A 196 -8.50 -14.18 8.69
N ALA A 197 -8.61 -15.00 7.64
CA ALA A 197 -9.60 -14.80 6.59
C ALA A 197 -11.03 -14.96 7.14
N GLU A 198 -11.23 -15.90 8.05
CA GLU A 198 -12.50 -16.21 8.67
C GLU A 198 -13.00 -15.04 9.53
N LYS A 199 -12.10 -14.31 10.20
CA LYS A 199 -12.44 -13.06 10.92
C LYS A 199 -13.01 -11.99 9.97
N TRP A 200 -12.38 -11.80 8.81
CA TRP A 200 -12.90 -10.89 7.78
C TRP A 200 -14.25 -11.38 7.22
N SER A 201 -14.36 -12.66 6.88
CA SER A 201 -15.61 -13.25 6.39
C SER A 201 -16.76 -13.12 7.39
N ALA A 202 -16.47 -13.29 8.70
CA ALA A 202 -17.44 -13.11 9.78
C ALA A 202 -17.92 -11.65 9.90
N CYS A 203 -17.13 -10.67 9.46
CA CYS A 203 -17.53 -9.27 9.35
C CYS A 203 -18.35 -8.97 8.07
N ASN A 204 -18.85 -9.97 7.34
CA ASN A 204 -19.56 -9.82 6.08
C ASN A 204 -18.71 -9.32 4.88
N TRP A 205 -17.42 -9.65 4.83
CA TRP A 205 -16.56 -9.35 3.68
C TRP A 205 -16.41 -10.56 2.74
N ASP A 206 -16.24 -10.32 1.46
CA ASP A 206 -15.64 -11.30 0.55
C ASP A 206 -14.13 -11.31 0.81
N VAL A 207 -13.48 -12.49 0.75
CA VAL A 207 -12.06 -12.62 1.09
C VAL A 207 -11.34 -13.41 0.01
N GLN A 208 -10.21 -12.87 -0.46
CA GLN A 208 -9.29 -13.55 -1.38
C GLN A 208 -7.89 -13.56 -0.80
N LYS A 209 -7.13 -14.63 -1.07
CA LYS A 209 -5.72 -14.74 -0.70
C LYS A 209 -4.91 -14.82 -1.98
N VAL A 210 -3.80 -14.09 -2.05
CA VAL A 210 -2.90 -14.06 -3.20
C VAL A 210 -1.44 -14.02 -2.74
N ASP A 211 -0.52 -14.39 -3.62
CA ASP A 211 0.88 -13.97 -3.49
C ASP A 211 1.00 -12.47 -3.82
N GLY A 212 1.45 -11.69 -2.83
CA GLY A 212 1.60 -10.24 -2.92
C GLY A 212 2.82 -9.77 -3.71
N HIS A 213 3.63 -10.69 -4.23
CA HIS A 213 4.77 -10.41 -5.11
C HIS A 213 4.60 -10.98 -6.52
N THR A 214 3.41 -11.48 -6.86
CA THR A 214 3.11 -12.07 -8.16
C THR A 214 2.03 -11.26 -8.88
N TYR A 215 2.41 -10.58 -9.96
CA TYR A 215 1.48 -9.77 -10.74
C TYR A 215 0.38 -10.60 -11.41
N GLU A 216 0.70 -11.84 -11.76
CA GLU A 216 -0.23 -12.82 -12.31
C GLU A 216 -1.40 -13.11 -11.35
N GLU A 217 -1.21 -12.93 -10.04
CA GLU A 217 -2.29 -13.05 -9.04
C GLU A 217 -2.89 -11.70 -8.66
N LEU A 218 -2.05 -10.68 -8.44
CA LEU A 218 -2.49 -9.35 -7.99
C LEU A 218 -3.36 -8.64 -9.03
N VAL A 219 -2.92 -8.59 -10.30
CA VAL A 219 -3.58 -7.80 -11.34
C VAL A 219 -4.99 -8.31 -11.61
N PRO A 220 -5.23 -9.63 -11.82
CA PRO A 220 -6.59 -10.12 -12.07
C PRO A 220 -7.53 -9.90 -10.89
N VAL A 221 -7.07 -10.13 -9.65
CA VAL A 221 -7.89 -9.99 -8.44
C VAL A 221 -8.26 -8.54 -8.19
N LEU A 222 -7.30 -7.61 -8.32
CA LEU A 222 -7.56 -6.19 -8.12
C LEU A 222 -8.40 -5.59 -9.26
N LYS A 223 -8.17 -5.96 -10.52
CA LYS A 223 -9.05 -5.53 -11.64
C LYS A 223 -10.47 -6.05 -11.49
N ALA A 224 -10.64 -7.31 -11.08
CA ALA A 224 -11.96 -7.90 -10.84
C ALA A 224 -12.69 -7.29 -9.63
N SER A 225 -11.96 -6.59 -8.75
CA SER A 225 -12.57 -5.91 -7.61
C SER A 225 -13.54 -4.80 -8.03
N HIS A 226 -13.32 -4.16 -9.18
CA HIS A 226 -14.22 -3.18 -9.78
C HIS A 226 -15.39 -3.89 -10.51
N SER A 227 -16.37 -4.36 -9.74
CA SER A 227 -17.49 -5.13 -10.27
C SER A 227 -18.84 -4.62 -9.76
N PRO A 228 -19.76 -4.20 -10.65
CA PRO A 228 -21.10 -3.73 -10.25
C PRO A 228 -21.98 -4.84 -9.67
N ARG A 229 -21.53 -6.10 -9.75
CA ARG A 229 -22.27 -7.27 -9.22
C ARG A 229 -21.94 -7.57 -7.76
N ARG A 230 -20.92 -6.92 -7.19
CA ARG A 230 -20.55 -7.12 -5.79
C ARG A 230 -21.54 -6.40 -4.87
N SER A 231 -21.95 -7.08 -3.81
CA SER A 231 -22.82 -6.54 -2.75
C SER A 231 -22.11 -6.41 -1.40
N ARG A 232 -20.86 -6.87 -1.31
CA ARG A 232 -20.04 -6.89 -0.09
C ARG A 232 -18.70 -6.21 -0.33
N PRO A 233 -18.10 -5.59 0.70
CA PRO A 233 -16.71 -5.14 0.63
C PRO A 233 -15.76 -6.35 0.47
N LEU A 234 -14.57 -6.13 -0.10
CA LEU A 234 -13.60 -7.19 -0.41
C LEU A 234 -12.32 -6.97 0.38
N CYS A 235 -11.84 -8.03 1.02
CA CYS A 235 -10.54 -8.09 1.66
C CYS A 235 -9.63 -8.99 0.81
N ILE A 236 -8.52 -8.44 0.35
CA ILE A 236 -7.46 -9.18 -0.34
C ILE A 236 -6.31 -9.33 0.66
N ILE A 237 -6.04 -10.55 1.10
CA ILE A 237 -4.88 -10.87 1.94
C ILE A 237 -3.73 -11.21 1.00
N ALA A 238 -2.82 -10.25 0.81
CA ALA A 238 -1.65 -10.40 -0.03
C ALA A 238 -0.48 -10.86 0.84
N ASN A 239 -0.05 -12.12 0.68
CA ASN A 239 1.09 -12.66 1.40
C ASN A 239 2.38 -12.08 0.82
N THR A 240 3.17 -11.41 1.65
CA THR A 240 4.34 -10.64 1.21
C THR A 240 5.55 -10.99 2.09
N ILE A 241 6.71 -10.50 1.67
CA ILE A 241 7.99 -10.61 2.37
C ILE A 241 8.38 -9.20 2.79
N LYS A 242 8.57 -8.98 4.10
CA LYS A 242 9.03 -7.69 4.60
C LYS A 242 10.45 -7.41 4.10
N GLY A 243 10.63 -6.30 3.38
CA GLY A 243 11.91 -5.96 2.75
C GLY A 243 12.17 -6.60 1.39
N LYS A 244 11.18 -7.21 0.73
CA LYS A 244 11.29 -7.82 -0.61
C LYS A 244 12.22 -7.01 -1.54
N GLY A 245 13.21 -7.69 -2.12
CA GLY A 245 14.27 -7.09 -2.93
C GLY A 245 15.61 -6.99 -2.21
N LEU A 246 15.64 -7.09 -0.86
CA LEU A 246 16.85 -7.09 -0.05
C LEU A 246 16.83 -8.31 0.90
N GLU A 247 17.30 -9.47 0.43
CA GLU A 247 17.20 -10.74 1.18
C GLU A 247 17.80 -10.69 2.58
N TYR A 248 18.85 -9.89 2.78
CA TYR A 248 19.45 -9.72 4.10
C TYR A 248 18.51 -9.02 5.10
N LEU A 249 17.31 -8.60 4.72
CA LEU A 249 16.28 -8.02 5.58
C LEU A 249 15.08 -8.95 5.83
N TYR A 250 14.99 -10.09 5.14
CA TYR A 250 13.84 -10.99 5.25
C TYR A 250 13.79 -11.66 6.62
N ASP A 251 12.58 -11.84 7.15
CA ASP A 251 12.31 -12.56 8.39
C ASP A 251 13.13 -12.05 9.60
N LYS A 252 13.45 -10.75 9.61
CA LYS A 252 14.22 -10.10 10.68
C LYS A 252 13.33 -9.16 11.51
N PRO A 253 13.04 -9.53 12.78
CA PRO A 253 12.49 -8.61 13.76
C PRO A 253 13.32 -7.33 13.91
N LEU A 254 12.70 -6.27 14.43
CA LEU A 254 13.33 -4.97 14.69
C LEU A 254 13.84 -4.21 13.43
N MET A 255 13.50 -4.68 12.22
CA MET A 255 13.85 -3.99 10.97
C MET A 255 12.71 -3.12 10.41
N HIS A 256 11.63 -2.90 11.15
CA HIS A 256 10.44 -2.18 10.66
C HIS A 256 10.73 -0.72 10.27
N GLY A 257 11.44 0.01 11.14
CA GLY A 257 11.91 1.39 10.91
C GLY A 257 13.37 1.47 10.48
N TYR A 258 13.92 0.38 9.92
CA TYR A 258 15.28 0.39 9.40
C TYR A 258 15.34 1.18 8.09
N MET A 259 16.40 1.99 7.97
CA MET A 259 16.82 2.62 6.73
C MET A 259 18.35 2.60 6.65
N PRO A 260 18.95 2.09 5.56
CA PRO A 260 20.39 2.23 5.34
C PRO A 260 20.82 3.70 5.40
N ASN A 261 21.73 4.03 6.31
CA ASN A 261 22.21 5.41 6.53
C ASN A 261 23.74 5.54 6.64
N LYS A 262 24.46 4.43 6.83
CA LYS A 262 25.92 4.39 6.74
C LYS A 262 26.35 4.15 5.29
N PRO A 263 27.48 4.71 4.82
CA PRO A 263 27.94 4.51 3.45
C PRO A 263 28.03 3.04 3.03
N GLU A 264 28.54 2.18 3.91
CA GLU A 264 28.65 0.73 3.70
C GLU A 264 27.29 0.01 3.57
N ASP A 265 26.31 0.39 4.40
CA ASP A 265 24.96 -0.17 4.36
C ASP A 265 24.20 0.30 3.12
N VAL A 266 24.40 1.55 2.70
CA VAL A 266 23.82 2.12 1.49
C VAL A 266 24.40 1.42 0.26
N GLU A 267 25.72 1.29 0.16
CA GLU A 267 26.38 0.57 -0.93
C GLU A 267 25.90 -0.88 -1.00
N LYS A 268 25.80 -1.56 0.16
CA LYS A 268 25.26 -2.91 0.26
C LYS A 268 23.82 -2.99 -0.26
N ALA A 269 22.95 -2.06 0.14
CA ALA A 269 21.56 -2.05 -0.29
C ALA A 269 21.43 -1.93 -1.82
N PHE A 270 22.19 -1.05 -2.46
CA PHE A 270 22.19 -0.92 -3.92
C PHE A 270 22.78 -2.15 -4.62
N ARG A 271 23.86 -2.71 -4.09
CA ARG A 271 24.54 -3.89 -4.66
C ARG A 271 23.69 -5.15 -4.57
N GLU A 272 22.96 -5.34 -3.48
CA GLU A 272 22.15 -6.52 -3.20
C GLU A 272 20.68 -6.37 -3.63
N LEU A 273 20.29 -5.23 -4.19
CA LEU A 273 18.93 -5.01 -4.68
C LEU A 273 18.61 -5.98 -5.82
N GLN A 274 17.64 -6.86 -5.58
CA GLN A 274 17.27 -7.91 -6.53
C GLN A 274 16.34 -7.40 -7.62
N LYS A 275 16.59 -7.88 -8.84
CA LYS A 275 15.68 -7.79 -9.99
C LYS A 275 15.00 -9.16 -10.15
N TYR A 276 13.69 -9.16 -10.37
CA TYR A 276 12.88 -10.35 -10.62
C TYR A 276 12.38 -10.36 -12.05
#